data_AF-A0A917CIA8-F1
#
_entry.id   AF-A0A917CIA8-F1
#
_cell.length_a   1.000
_cell.length_b   1.000
_cell.length_c   1.000
_cell.angle_alpha   90.00
_cell.angle_beta   90.00
_cell.angle_gamma   90.00
#
_symmetry.space_group_name_H-M   'P 1'
#
loop_
_entity.id
_entity.type
_entity.pdbx_description
1 polymer ?
#
loop_
_entity_poly.entity_id
_entity_poly.type
_entity_poly.pdbx_seq_one_letter_code
_entity_poly.pdbx_strand_id
1 'polypeptide(L)'
;MKSDLRRVDVHRVRSGEYAELPELDEDMLARGRFKRAGRPLAADPRRQVTIRLPESVLLAWKASGPGWQTRMADVLGKRRPQARAAKR
;
A
#
# COMPACT_ATOMS: atom_id res chain seq x y z
N MET A 1 15.57 13.02 22.87
CA MET A 1 16.55 13.29 21.79
C MET A 1 15.80 13.70 20.53
N LYS A 2 16.04 14.89 19.99
CA LYS A 2 15.51 15.30 18.67
C LYS A 2 16.65 15.16 17.67
N SER A 3 16.54 14.21 16.73
CA SER A 3 17.52 14.07 15.65
C SER A 3 17.35 15.19 14.63
N ASP A 4 18.44 15.83 14.21
CA ASP A 4 18.44 16.85 13.15
C ASP A 4 18.56 16.18 11.77
N LEU A 5 17.42 15.82 11.19
CA LEU A 5 17.33 15.11 9.91
C LEU A 5 17.80 15.97 8.73
N ARG A 6 17.66 17.30 8.81
CA ARG A 6 18.08 18.21 7.73
C ARG A 6 19.59 18.15 7.50
N ARG A 7 20.38 18.06 8.58
CA ARG A 7 21.84 17.91 8.49
C ARG A 7 22.24 16.58 7.83
N VAL A 8 21.50 15.51 8.11
CA VAL A 8 21.74 14.18 7.55
C VAL A 8 21.43 14.18 6.05
N ASP A 9 20.31 14.78 5.63
CA ASP A 9 19.88 14.82 4.23
C ASP A 9 20.86 15.58 3.31
N VAL A 10 21.57 16.58 3.83
CA VAL A 10 22.57 17.35 3.06
C VAL A 10 23.87 16.55 2.84
N HIS A 11 24.14 15.54 3.67
CA HIS A 11 25.38 14.75 3.54
C HIS A 11 25.34 13.82 2.34
N ARG A 12 26.24 14.05 1.38
CA ARG A 12 26.44 13.15 0.24
C ARG A 12 27.59 12.20 0.55
N VAL A 13 27.22 10.95 0.77
CA VAL A 13 28.15 9.87 1.11
C VAL A 13 29.26 9.71 0.05
N ARG A 14 30.53 9.64 0.49
CA ARG A 14 31.71 9.41 -0.36
C ARG A 14 32.28 8.00 -0.16
N SER A 15 32.90 7.43 -1.20
CA SER A 15 33.43 6.06 -1.15
C SER A 15 34.50 5.84 -0.07
N GLY A 16 35.35 6.83 0.21
CA GLY A 16 36.39 6.71 1.24
C GLY A 16 35.86 6.65 2.68
N GLU A 17 34.60 7.06 2.90
CA GLU A 17 33.95 6.98 4.21
C GLU A 17 33.66 5.52 4.61
N TYR A 18 33.76 4.58 3.66
CA TYR A 18 33.59 3.15 3.91
C TYR A 18 34.90 2.39 4.16
N ALA A 19 36.06 3.05 4.11
CA ALA A 19 37.36 2.38 4.18
C ALA A 19 37.63 1.67 5.52
N GLU A 20 37.00 2.13 6.60
CA GLU A 20 37.13 1.56 7.95
C GLU A 20 36.03 0.54 8.27
N LEU A 21 35.06 0.33 7.37
CA LEU A 21 33.98 -0.61 7.63
C LEU A 21 34.49 -2.05 7.46
N PRO A 22 34.06 -2.96 8.35
CA PRO A 22 34.41 -4.37 8.22
C PRO A 22 33.84 -4.93 6.91
N GLU A 23 34.54 -5.90 6.33
CA GLU A 23 33.98 -6.70 5.25
C GLU A 23 32.74 -7.46 5.74
N LEU A 24 31.79 -7.69 4.84
CA LEU A 24 30.57 -8.40 5.16
C LEU A 24 30.87 -9.89 5.27
N ASP A 25 30.94 -10.41 6.50
CA ASP A 25 31.17 -11.83 6.77
C ASP A 25 29.86 -12.65 6.83
N GLU A 26 30.00 -13.99 6.86
CA GLU A 26 28.87 -14.91 6.88
C GLU A 26 28.06 -14.85 8.18
N ASP A 27 28.73 -14.60 9.32
CA ASP A 27 28.07 -14.49 10.63
C ASP A 27 27.19 -13.23 10.73
N MET A 28 27.65 -12.13 10.13
CA MET A 28 26.91 -10.87 9.97
C MET A 28 25.66 -11.05 9.12
N LEU A 29 25.74 -11.89 8.08
CA LEU A 29 24.59 -12.21 7.24
C LEU A 29 23.62 -13.16 7.98
N ALA A 30 24.14 -14.17 8.67
CA ALA A 30 23.35 -15.18 9.39
C ALA A 30 22.50 -14.58 10.54
N ARG A 31 23.00 -13.54 11.22
CA ARG A 31 22.23 -12.80 12.24
C ARG A 31 21.17 -11.85 11.67
N GLY A 32 21.18 -11.59 10.36
CA GLY A 32 20.20 -10.76 9.69
C GLY A 32 18.79 -11.31 9.83
N ARG A 33 17.86 -10.51 10.36
CA ARG A 33 16.43 -10.86 10.43
C ARG A 33 15.67 -10.06 9.38
N PHE A 34 15.12 -10.74 8.38
CA PHE A 34 14.17 -10.14 7.44
C PHE A 34 12.87 -9.81 8.17
N LYS A 35 12.74 -8.56 8.64
CA LYS A 35 11.44 -8.00 8.98
C LYS A 35 10.75 -7.67 7.68
N ARG A 36 9.51 -8.15 7.47
CA ARG A 36 8.65 -7.64 6.39
C ARG A 36 8.35 -6.17 6.68
N ALA A 37 9.26 -5.29 6.27
CA ALA A 37 9.09 -3.86 6.35
C ALA A 37 7.96 -3.47 5.39
N GLY A 38 6.95 -2.77 5.88
CA GLY A 38 5.80 -2.35 5.08
C GLY A 38 4.65 -1.84 5.94
N ARG A 39 3.66 -1.20 5.31
CA ARG A 39 2.39 -0.86 5.96
C ARG A 39 1.74 -2.15 6.50
N PRO A 40 1.14 -2.13 7.70
CA PRO A 40 0.36 -3.27 8.19
C PRO A 40 -0.65 -3.75 7.13
N LEU A 41 -0.79 -5.08 7.01
CA LEU A 41 -1.76 -5.65 6.09
C LEU A 41 -3.17 -5.20 6.51
N ALA A 42 -3.93 -4.64 5.57
CA ALA A 42 -5.32 -4.29 5.83
C ALA A 42 -6.13 -5.56 6.08
N ALA A 43 -7.01 -5.56 7.10
CA ALA A 43 -7.87 -6.69 7.41
C ALA A 43 -8.84 -7.01 6.25
N ASP A 44 -9.31 -5.98 5.55
CA ASP A 44 -10.16 -6.09 4.36
C ASP A 44 -9.57 -5.27 3.21
N PRO A 45 -8.61 -5.84 2.44
CA PRO A 45 -8.00 -5.14 1.33
C PRO A 45 -8.96 -5.08 0.13
N ARG A 46 -9.07 -3.90 -0.50
CA ARG A 46 -9.79 -3.75 -1.76
C ARG A 46 -9.18 -4.66 -2.83
N ARG A 47 -10.03 -5.42 -3.52
CA ARG A 47 -9.64 -6.26 -4.66
C ARG A 47 -10.00 -5.59 -5.97
N GLN A 48 -9.08 -5.60 -6.92
CA GLN A 48 -9.38 -5.19 -8.29
C GLN A 48 -10.27 -6.25 -8.95
N VAL A 49 -11.40 -5.80 -9.49
CA VAL A 49 -12.36 -6.65 -10.20
C VAL A 49 -12.73 -6.01 -11.53
N THR A 50 -13.03 -6.84 -12.53
CA THR A 50 -13.53 -6.39 -13.83
C THR A 50 -15.04 -6.58 -13.85
N ILE A 51 -15.80 -5.48 -13.79
CA ILE A 51 -17.26 -5.48 -13.89
C ILE A 51 -17.70 -4.70 -15.14
N ARG A 52 -18.79 -5.13 -15.78
CA ARG A 52 -19.40 -4.40 -16.90
C ARG A 52 -20.50 -3.50 -16.35
N LEU A 53 -20.40 -2.20 -16.63
CA LEU A 53 -21.39 -1.19 -16.27
C LEU A 53 -21.90 -0.52 -17.55
N PRO A 54 -23.17 -0.09 -17.61
CA PRO A 54 -23.64 0.79 -18.67
C PRO A 54 -22.82 2.08 -18.71
N GLU A 55 -22.55 2.61 -19.91
CA GLU A 55 -21.73 3.82 -20.10
C GLU A 55 -22.31 5.03 -19.36
N SER A 56 -23.64 5.21 -19.42
CA SER A 56 -24.34 6.29 -18.72
C SER A 56 -24.09 6.29 -17.21
N VAL A 57 -24.03 5.11 -16.60
CA VAL A 57 -23.74 4.96 -15.17
C VAL A 57 -22.28 5.34 -14.89
N LEU A 58 -21.34 4.84 -15.70
CA LEU A 58 -19.93 5.14 -15.53
C LEU A 58 -19.64 6.64 -15.66
N LEU A 59 -20.27 7.31 -16.64
CA LEU A 59 -20.15 8.75 -16.84
C LEU A 59 -20.70 9.55 -15.65
N ALA A 60 -21.87 9.18 -15.13
CA ALA A 60 -22.46 9.82 -13.95
C ALA A 60 -21.53 9.73 -12.73
N TRP A 61 -20.90 8.57 -12.53
CA TRP A 61 -19.91 8.41 -11.46
C TRP A 61 -18.66 9.26 -11.70
N LYS A 62 -18.06 9.22 -12.89
CA LYS A 62 -16.88 10.03 -13.22
C LYS A 62 -17.15 11.53 -13.06
N ALA A 63 -18.34 11.99 -13.44
CA ALA A 63 -18.77 13.39 -13.30
C ALA A 63 -18.84 13.86 -11.84
N SER A 64 -18.97 12.94 -10.87
CA SER A 64 -18.90 13.29 -9.44
C SER A 64 -17.49 13.71 -8.97
N GLY A 65 -16.49 13.64 -9.84
CA GLY A 65 -15.13 14.12 -9.61
C GLY A 65 -14.18 13.07 -8.99
N PRO A 66 -12.98 13.50 -8.55
CA PRO A 66 -12.00 12.61 -7.94
C PRO A 66 -12.58 11.78 -6.79
N GLY A 67 -12.13 10.54 -6.68
CA GLY A 67 -12.61 9.60 -5.65
C GLY A 67 -13.97 8.95 -5.95
N TRP A 68 -14.51 9.06 -7.17
CA TRP A 68 -15.77 8.42 -7.54
C TRP A 68 -15.77 6.90 -7.35
N GLN A 69 -14.64 6.23 -7.57
CA GLN A 69 -14.48 4.79 -7.32
C GLN A 69 -14.62 4.45 -5.82
N THR A 70 -14.10 5.32 -4.94
CA THR A 70 -14.26 5.17 -3.48
C THR A 70 -15.72 5.29 -3.10
N ARG A 71 -16.41 6.33 -3.58
CA ARG A 71 -17.85 6.51 -3.33
C ARG A 71 -18.69 5.34 -3.87
N MET A 72 -18.37 4.83 -5.06
CA MET A 72 -19.03 3.66 -5.63
C MET A 72 -18.84 2.44 -4.73
N ALA A 73 -17.61 2.17 -4.29
CA ALA A 73 -17.32 1.04 -3.40
C ALA A 73 -18.08 1.15 -2.07
N ASP A 74 -18.16 2.35 -1.47
CA ASP A 74 -18.89 2.58 -0.22
C ASP A 74 -20.40 2.32 -0.39
N VAL A 75 -20.97 2.72 -1.53
CA VAL A 75 -22.39 2.43 -1.85
C VAL A 75 -22.62 0.93 -2.02
N LEU A 76 -21.74 0.23 -2.74
CA LEU A 76 -21.83 -1.22 -2.92
C LEU A 76 -21.73 -1.98 -1.58
N GLY A 77 -20.84 -1.53 -0.68
CA GLY A 77 -20.71 -2.10 0.66
C GLY A 77 -21.97 -1.92 1.50
N LYS A 78 -22.60 -0.73 1.44
CA LYS A 78 -23.87 -0.44 2.14
C LYS A 78 -25.06 -1.21 1.56
N ARG A 79 -25.09 -1.43 0.24
CA ARG A 79 -26.18 -2.11 -0.47
C ARG A 79 -25.87 -3.58 -0.77
N ARG A 80 -25.12 -4.26 0.11
CA ARG A 80 -24.77 -5.67 -0.05
C ARG A 80 -26.05 -6.50 -0.29
N PRO A 81 -26.09 -7.35 -1.32
CA PRO A 81 -27.26 -8.20 -1.56
C PRO A 81 -27.52 -9.08 -0.34
N GLN A 82 -28.80 -9.25 0.01
CA GLN A 82 -29.19 -10.26 0.99
C GLN A 82 -28.87 -11.64 0.42
N ALA A 83 -28.42 -12.56 1.27
CA ALA A 83 -28.20 -13.94 0.88
C ALA A 83 -29.51 -14.49 0.30
N ARG A 84 -29.50 -14.90 -0.97
CA ARG A 84 -30.64 -15.62 -1.54
C ARG A 84 -30.71 -16.96 -0.82
N ALA A 85 -31.84 -17.25 -0.19
CA ALA A 85 -32.13 -18.59 0.31
C ALA A 85 -31.98 -19.58 -0.87
N ALA A 86 -31.16 -20.61 -0.68
CA ALA A 86 -30.98 -21.65 -1.68
C ALA A 86 -32.33 -22.31 -1.95
N LYS A 87 -32.82 -22.18 -3.19
CA LYS A 87 -33.98 -22.94 -3.65
C LYS A 87 -33.53 -24.40 -3.77
N ARG A 88 -34.05 -25.26 -2.89
CA ARG A 88 -33.88 -26.72 -2.96
C ARG A 88 -34.59 -27.25 -4.21
#